data_AF-A0A841ISC3-F1
#
_entry.id   AF-A0A841ISC3-F1
#
_cell.length_a   1.000
_cell.length_b   1.000
_cell.length_c   1.000
_cell.angle_alpha   90.00
_cell.angle_beta   90.00
_cell.angle_gamma   90.00
#
_symmetry.space_group_name_H-M   'P 1'
#
loop_
_entity.id
_entity.type
_entity.pdbx_description
1 polymer ?
#
loop_
_entity_poly.entity_id
_entity_poly.type
_entity_poly.pdbx_seq_one_letter_code
_entity_poly.pdbx_strand_id
1 'polypeptide(L)'
;MSFPHDPETVPPAQPQNRGCAITGLVAGAVVLLLLAAGAVWYVLDRDAPDNGAYDAAPECSVGETDVLDELMPGYELEFEEPLGSPQDPYGSGRQCRWAIPGGPGEEVPSAATLVVVAAPDPGGETIAEATFDATVSGQDTTPVADLGDEAVAWTARDRFVFACVGIRVSNLYAEACYGTAADYSAYGYGDEDRTTERAEEYARSVVTALPAPDQAY
;
A
#
# COMPACT_ATOMS: atom_id res chain seq x y z
N MET A 1 31.39 -30.00 -99.14
CA MET A 1 31.87 -29.26 -97.95
C MET A 1 30.82 -29.42 -96.88
N SER A 2 31.05 -30.28 -95.88
CA SER A 2 30.17 -30.41 -94.71
C SER A 2 30.86 -29.76 -93.53
N PHE A 3 30.21 -28.77 -92.92
CA PHE A 3 30.61 -28.23 -91.62
C PHE A 3 29.92 -29.05 -90.52
N PRO A 4 30.63 -29.45 -89.44
CA PRO A 4 29.97 -30.03 -88.27
C PRO A 4 29.26 -28.92 -87.49
N HIS A 5 28.05 -29.19 -87.00
CA HIS A 5 27.42 -28.38 -85.96
C HIS A 5 27.86 -28.94 -84.62
N ASP A 6 28.55 -28.11 -83.82
CA ASP A 6 28.73 -28.38 -82.38
C ASP A 6 27.38 -28.17 -81.67
N PRO A 7 26.97 -29.06 -80.75
CA PRO A 7 25.78 -28.84 -79.95
C PRO A 7 26.04 -27.76 -78.88
N GLU A 8 25.17 -26.76 -78.87
CA GLU A 8 25.15 -25.68 -77.88
C GLU A 8 24.93 -26.27 -76.47
N THR A 9 25.92 -26.15 -75.59
CA THR A 9 25.83 -26.59 -74.20
C THR A 9 24.98 -25.61 -73.40
N VAL A 10 23.74 -26.00 -73.08
CA VAL A 10 22.88 -25.29 -72.12
C VAL A 10 23.48 -25.43 -70.71
N PRO A 11 23.72 -24.33 -69.97
CA PRO A 11 24.23 -24.42 -68.61
C PRO A 11 23.18 -25.08 -67.70
N PRO A 12 23.58 -25.94 -66.74
CA PRO A 12 22.64 -26.56 -65.83
C PRO A 12 21.96 -25.50 -64.97
N ALA A 13 20.62 -25.46 -65.01
CA ALA A 13 19.83 -24.68 -64.08
C ALA A 13 20.20 -25.08 -62.64
N GLN A 14 20.60 -24.12 -61.80
CA GLN A 14 20.95 -24.39 -60.42
C GLN A 14 19.81 -25.11 -59.70
N PRO A 15 20.08 -26.18 -58.92
CA PRO A 15 19.05 -26.85 -58.13
C PRO A 15 18.54 -25.89 -57.05
N GLN A 16 17.32 -25.36 -57.23
CA GLN A 16 16.65 -24.55 -56.22
C GLN A 16 16.31 -25.43 -55.02
N ASN A 17 17.12 -25.34 -53.97
CA ASN A 17 16.93 -26.08 -52.73
C ASN A 17 15.79 -25.46 -51.90
N ARG A 18 14.55 -25.69 -52.34
CA ARG A 18 13.32 -25.13 -51.74
C ARG A 18 13.14 -25.50 -50.27
N GLY A 19 13.75 -26.60 -49.81
CA GLY A 19 13.68 -27.05 -48.41
C GLY A 19 14.36 -26.09 -47.42
N CYS A 20 15.52 -25.54 -47.75
CA CYS A 20 16.21 -24.56 -46.88
C CYS A 20 15.46 -23.23 -46.80
N ALA A 21 14.85 -22.79 -47.92
CA ALA A 21 14.07 -21.56 -47.96
C ALA A 21 12.78 -21.67 -47.12
N ILE A 22 12.07 -22.80 -47.21
CA ILE A 22 10.85 -23.04 -46.41
C ILE A 22 11.21 -23.16 -44.92
N THR A 23 12.29 -23.87 -44.58
CA THR A 23 12.72 -24.02 -43.18
C THR A 23 13.11 -22.67 -42.57
N GLY A 24 13.83 -21.83 -43.31
CA GLY A 24 14.18 -20.48 -42.87
C GLY A 24 12.96 -19.59 -42.66
N LEU A 25 11.95 -19.69 -43.54
CA LEU A 25 10.72 -18.91 -43.41
C LEU A 25 9.88 -19.35 -42.21
N VAL A 26 9.75 -20.66 -41.99
CA VAL A 26 9.03 -21.20 -40.83
C VAL A 26 9.75 -20.81 -39.53
N ALA A 27 11.07 -20.97 -39.47
CA ALA A 27 11.85 -20.58 -38.30
C ALA A 27 11.73 -19.07 -38.01
N GLY A 28 11.82 -18.22 -39.04
CA GLY A 28 11.63 -16.78 -38.91
C GLY A 28 10.23 -16.40 -38.42
N ALA A 29 9.18 -17.05 -38.95
CA ALA A 29 7.81 -16.84 -38.51
C ALA A 29 7.60 -17.24 -37.05
N VAL A 30 8.17 -18.37 -36.60
CA VAL A 30 8.11 -18.81 -35.20
C VAL A 30 8.81 -17.82 -34.28
N VAL A 31 10.00 -17.34 -34.65
CA VAL A 31 10.73 -16.34 -33.86
C VAL A 31 9.92 -15.05 -33.74
N LEU A 32 9.32 -14.57 -34.82
CA LEU A 32 8.47 -13.39 -34.79
C LEU A 32 7.24 -13.58 -33.90
N LEU A 33 6.60 -14.76 -33.93
CA LEU A 33 5.49 -15.07 -33.04
C LEU A 33 5.90 -15.11 -31.57
N LEU A 34 7.06 -15.68 -31.26
CA LEU A 34 7.60 -15.70 -29.90
C LEU A 34 7.94 -14.29 -29.40
N LEU A 35 8.53 -13.44 -30.25
CA LEU A 35 8.80 -12.04 -29.90
C LEU A 35 7.50 -11.25 -29.71
N ALA A 36 6.49 -11.46 -30.56
CA ALA A 36 5.19 -10.81 -30.41
C ALA A 36 4.48 -11.27 -29.14
N ALA A 37 4.47 -12.58 -28.85
CA ALA A 37 3.91 -13.13 -27.62
C ALA A 37 4.67 -12.63 -26.39
N GLY A 38 6.00 -12.57 -26.45
CA GLY A 38 6.84 -12.03 -25.39
C GLY A 38 6.62 -10.54 -25.16
N ALA A 39 6.43 -9.76 -26.22
CA ALA A 39 6.10 -8.33 -26.12
C ALA A 39 4.70 -8.10 -25.54
N VAL A 40 3.70 -8.88 -25.96
CA VAL A 40 2.34 -8.83 -25.39
C VAL A 40 2.38 -9.23 -23.92
N TRP A 41 3.06 -10.32 -23.58
CA TRP A 41 3.23 -10.75 -22.19
C TRP A 41 3.93 -9.67 -21.36
N TYR A 42 5.05 -9.14 -21.84
CA TYR A 42 5.78 -8.07 -21.16
C TYR A 42 4.93 -6.81 -20.95
N VAL A 43 4.09 -6.41 -21.91
CA VAL A 43 3.19 -5.26 -21.74
C VAL A 43 2.11 -5.55 -20.71
N LEU A 44 1.52 -6.76 -20.73
CA LEU A 44 0.48 -7.13 -19.77
C LEU A 44 1.02 -7.32 -18.35
N ASP A 45 2.23 -7.84 -18.21
CA ASP A 45 2.89 -8.13 -16.93
C ASP A 45 3.50 -6.87 -16.31
N ARG A 46 4.11 -6.00 -17.13
CA ARG A 46 4.62 -4.69 -16.69
C ARG A 46 3.54 -3.83 -16.05
N ASP A 47 2.31 -3.92 -16.56
CA ASP A 47 1.19 -3.09 -16.15
C ASP A 47 0.20 -3.85 -15.26
N ALA A 48 0.54 -5.07 -14.80
CA ALA A 48 -0.23 -5.79 -13.77
C ALA A 48 0.13 -5.16 -12.41
N PRO A 49 -0.70 -4.25 -11.88
CA PRO A 49 -0.34 -3.50 -10.70
C PRO A 49 -0.37 -4.44 -9.49
N ASP A 50 0.55 -4.26 -8.55
CA ASP A 50 0.46 -4.99 -7.28
C ASP A 50 -0.82 -4.54 -6.54
N ASN A 51 -1.74 -5.48 -6.44
CA ASN A 51 -3.06 -5.33 -5.84
C ASN A 51 -2.97 -5.11 -4.31
N GLY A 52 -2.01 -5.79 -3.69
CA GLY A 52 -1.75 -5.76 -2.27
C GLY A 52 -2.45 -6.89 -1.51
N ALA A 53 -2.24 -6.88 -0.20
CA ALA A 53 -2.56 -7.96 0.72
C ALA A 53 -3.98 -7.90 1.31
N TYR A 54 -4.67 -6.77 1.22
CA TYR A 54 -5.92 -6.53 1.93
C TYR A 54 -7.08 -6.28 0.95
N ASP A 55 -8.06 -7.19 0.94
CA ASP A 55 -9.29 -7.00 0.16
C ASP A 55 -10.19 -5.87 0.73
N ALA A 56 -10.08 -5.62 2.05
CA ALA A 56 -10.80 -4.57 2.76
C ALA A 56 -10.00 -4.05 3.97
N ALA A 57 -10.32 -2.84 4.43
CA ALA A 57 -9.73 -2.31 5.66
C ALA A 57 -10.26 -3.06 6.88
N PRO A 58 -9.41 -3.37 7.87
CA PRO A 58 -9.83 -4.00 9.11
C PRO A 58 -10.80 -3.13 9.91
N GLU A 59 -11.58 -3.79 10.78
CA GLU A 59 -12.50 -3.13 11.71
C GLU A 59 -11.75 -2.44 12.86
N CYS A 60 -12.45 -1.56 13.60
CA CYS A 60 -11.87 -0.80 14.72
C CYS A 60 -11.29 -1.68 15.84
N SER A 61 -11.73 -2.94 15.96
CA SER A 61 -11.21 -3.90 16.93
C SER A 61 -9.70 -4.15 16.80
N VAL A 62 -9.08 -3.85 15.66
CA VAL A 62 -7.62 -3.91 15.50
C VAL A 62 -6.88 -2.85 16.32
N GLY A 63 -7.57 -1.76 16.68
CA GLY A 63 -7.07 -0.72 17.57
C GLY A 63 -7.30 -1.00 19.06
N GLU A 64 -8.16 -1.95 19.40
CA GLU A 64 -8.48 -2.30 20.79
C GLU A 64 -7.44 -3.30 21.33
N THR A 65 -6.19 -2.83 21.43
CA THR A 65 -5.05 -3.63 21.88
C THR A 65 -4.82 -3.51 23.39
N ASP A 66 -4.10 -4.46 23.98
CA ASP A 66 -3.66 -4.38 25.38
C ASP A 66 -2.87 -3.08 25.66
N VAL A 67 -2.16 -2.55 24.65
CA VAL A 67 -1.45 -1.26 24.74
C VAL A 67 -2.44 -0.10 24.86
N LEU A 68 -3.56 -0.13 24.14
CA LEU A 68 -4.58 0.91 24.29
C LEU A 68 -5.19 0.88 25.70
N ASP A 69 -5.48 -0.32 26.23
CA ASP A 69 -5.96 -0.51 27.61
C ASP A 69 -4.95 0.02 28.65
N GLU A 70 -3.65 -0.18 28.43
CA GLU A 70 -2.59 0.33 29.30
C GLU A 70 -2.40 1.85 29.21
N LEU A 71 -2.50 2.41 27.99
CA LEU A 71 -2.36 3.84 27.75
C LEU A 71 -3.56 4.64 28.24
N MET A 72 -4.77 4.07 28.12
CA MET A 72 -6.03 4.73 28.42
C MET A 72 -6.99 3.81 29.22
N PRO A 73 -6.69 3.48 30.48
CA PRO A 73 -7.52 2.56 31.26
C PRO A 73 -8.98 3.02 31.34
N GLY A 74 -9.90 2.16 30.90
CA GLY A 74 -11.33 2.47 30.91
C GLY A 74 -11.77 3.46 29.82
N TYR A 75 -11.05 3.52 28.70
CA TYR A 75 -11.52 4.22 27.50
C TYR A 75 -12.89 3.68 27.05
N GLU A 76 -13.64 4.55 26.35
CA GLU A 76 -14.86 4.16 25.65
C GLU A 76 -14.71 4.53 24.17
N LEU A 77 -15.28 3.71 23.28
CA LEU A 77 -15.39 4.03 21.85
C LEU A 77 -16.39 5.19 21.69
N GLU A 78 -15.89 6.37 21.30
CA GLU A 78 -16.73 7.55 21.05
C GLU A 78 -17.46 7.42 19.71
N PHE A 79 -16.73 7.03 18.66
CA PHE A 79 -17.32 6.81 17.35
C PHE A 79 -16.51 5.84 16.48
N GLU A 80 -17.23 5.23 15.55
CA GLU A 80 -16.72 4.43 14.45
C GLU A 80 -17.45 4.89 13.18
N GLU A 81 -16.72 5.55 12.28
CA GLU A 81 -17.26 6.13 11.06
C GLU A 81 -16.61 5.50 9.81
N PRO A 82 -17.40 5.19 8.77
CA PRO A 82 -16.82 4.74 7.50
C PRO A 82 -16.08 5.89 6.81
N LEU A 83 -14.95 5.57 6.20
CA LEU A 83 -14.17 6.47 5.34
C LEU A 83 -14.21 5.96 3.90
N GLY A 84 -14.51 6.86 2.97
CA GLY A 84 -14.60 6.52 1.55
C GLY A 84 -15.64 5.45 1.24
N SER A 85 -15.48 4.84 0.07
CA SER A 85 -16.33 3.80 -0.47
C SER A 85 -15.53 2.98 -1.48
N PRO A 86 -15.98 1.77 -1.86
CA PRO A 86 -15.30 0.96 -2.88
C PRO A 86 -15.22 1.63 -4.27
N GLN A 87 -15.90 2.76 -4.46
CA GLN A 87 -15.88 3.54 -5.70
C GLN A 87 -14.90 4.72 -5.63
N ASP A 88 -14.41 5.04 -4.44
CA ASP A 88 -13.46 6.13 -4.25
C ASP A 88 -12.05 5.70 -4.71
N PRO A 89 -11.29 6.59 -5.37
CA PRO A 89 -10.01 6.22 -5.97
C PRO A 89 -8.92 5.90 -4.93
N TYR A 90 -9.08 6.35 -3.68
CA TYR A 90 -8.20 6.04 -2.56
C TYR A 90 -8.69 4.84 -1.74
N GLY A 91 -9.85 4.27 -2.10
CA GLY A 91 -10.42 3.10 -1.43
C GLY A 91 -11.35 3.43 -0.28
N SER A 92 -11.47 2.48 0.64
CA SER A 92 -12.41 2.56 1.74
C SER A 92 -11.85 2.00 3.04
N GLY A 93 -12.38 2.48 4.15
CA GLY A 93 -12.09 1.94 5.46
C GLY A 93 -12.85 2.66 6.55
N ARG A 94 -12.18 2.93 7.68
CA ARG A 94 -12.83 3.45 8.88
C ARG A 94 -11.97 4.42 9.65
N GLN A 95 -12.64 5.32 10.36
CA GLN A 95 -12.09 6.13 11.42
C GLN A 95 -12.71 5.71 12.75
N CYS A 96 -11.86 5.41 13.71
CA CYS A 96 -12.22 4.97 15.05
C CYS A 96 -11.65 5.98 16.05
N ARG A 97 -12.41 6.27 17.09
CA ARG A 97 -11.93 7.12 18.19
C ARG A 97 -12.35 6.57 19.53
N TRP A 98 -11.37 6.41 20.40
CA TRP A 98 -11.57 6.09 21.81
C TRP A 98 -11.18 7.28 22.66
N ALA A 99 -11.91 7.52 23.74
CA ALA A 99 -11.60 8.57 24.70
C ALA A 99 -11.90 8.13 26.11
N ILE A 100 -11.16 8.70 27.06
CA ILE A 100 -11.59 8.69 28.47
C ILE A 100 -12.54 9.88 28.63
N PRO A 101 -13.84 9.66 28.92
CA PRO A 101 -14.82 10.73 28.98
C PRO A 101 -14.44 11.73 30.09
N GLY A 102 -14.49 13.02 29.75
CA GLY A 102 -14.26 14.10 30.71
C GLY A 102 -15.36 14.14 31.78
N GLY A 103 -14.97 14.22 33.05
CA GLY A 103 -15.90 14.31 34.18
C GLY A 103 -15.17 14.65 35.48
N PRO A 104 -15.87 14.78 36.62
CA PRO A 104 -15.25 15.00 37.94
C PRO A 104 -14.53 13.75 38.49
N GLY A 105 -13.85 13.00 37.61
CA GLY A 105 -13.16 11.74 37.85
C GLY A 105 -11.63 11.87 37.87
N GLU A 106 -10.99 10.75 38.20
CA GLU A 106 -9.61 10.62 38.71
C GLU A 106 -8.52 10.62 37.62
N GLU A 107 -8.87 10.65 36.33
CA GLU A 107 -7.92 10.52 35.21
C GLU A 107 -7.96 11.70 34.21
N VAL A 108 -6.81 12.01 33.63
CA VAL A 108 -6.64 13.15 32.72
C VAL A 108 -7.24 12.82 31.35
N PRO A 109 -8.01 13.73 30.71
CA PRO A 109 -8.60 13.47 29.40
C PRO A 109 -7.55 13.04 28.37
N SER A 110 -7.81 11.92 27.73
CA SER A 110 -6.97 11.33 26.69
C SER A 110 -7.83 10.79 25.56
N ALA A 111 -7.24 10.70 24.38
CA ALA A 111 -7.89 10.15 23.21
C ALA A 111 -6.90 9.46 22.29
N ALA A 112 -7.35 8.34 21.71
CA ALA A 112 -6.69 7.66 20.62
C ALA A 112 -7.60 7.69 19.39
N THR A 113 -7.03 7.94 18.22
CA THR A 113 -7.72 7.86 16.93
C THR A 113 -6.99 6.86 16.06
N LEU A 114 -7.72 6.00 15.38
CA LEU A 114 -7.18 5.12 14.36
C LEU A 114 -7.93 5.37 13.05
N VAL A 115 -7.21 5.68 11.99
CA VAL A 115 -7.72 5.66 10.62
C VAL A 115 -7.11 4.47 9.92
N VAL A 116 -7.91 3.68 9.22
CA VAL A 116 -7.43 2.60 8.37
C VAL A 116 -8.17 2.62 7.05
N VAL A 117 -7.45 2.56 5.93
CA VAL A 117 -7.99 2.60 4.56
C VAL A 117 -7.28 1.56 3.71
N ALA A 118 -8.04 0.67 3.08
CA ALA A 118 -7.54 -0.27 2.09
C ALA A 118 -7.75 0.32 0.69
N ALA A 119 -6.66 0.44 -0.05
CA ALA A 119 -6.68 0.92 -1.42
C ALA A 119 -7.24 -0.16 -2.36
N PRO A 120 -7.99 0.22 -3.41
CA PRO A 120 -8.74 -0.70 -4.23
C PRO A 120 -7.87 -1.35 -5.32
N ASP A 121 -8.31 -2.52 -5.76
CA ASP A 121 -7.76 -3.19 -6.94
C ASP A 121 -8.34 -2.64 -8.26
N PRO A 122 -7.53 -2.65 -9.34
CA PRO A 122 -6.10 -2.99 -9.37
C PRO A 122 -5.21 -1.80 -8.94
N GLY A 123 -4.03 -2.11 -8.39
CA GLY A 123 -2.99 -1.11 -8.06
C GLY A 123 -3.04 -0.56 -6.64
N GLY A 124 -3.59 -1.35 -5.71
CA GLY A 124 -3.74 -0.96 -4.32
C GLY A 124 -2.43 -0.49 -3.68
N GLU A 125 -1.29 -1.15 -3.93
CA GLU A 125 -0.03 -0.75 -3.29
C GLU A 125 0.43 0.66 -3.72
N THR A 126 0.36 0.97 -5.01
CA THR A 126 0.69 2.30 -5.53
C THR A 126 -0.29 3.37 -5.05
N ILE A 127 -1.58 3.04 -4.93
CA ILE A 127 -2.59 3.98 -4.41
C ILE A 127 -2.38 4.22 -2.90
N ALA A 128 -2.01 3.20 -2.14
CA ALA A 128 -1.69 3.33 -0.72
C ALA A 128 -0.42 4.17 -0.51
N GLU A 129 0.61 3.98 -1.33
CA GLU A 129 1.81 4.82 -1.37
C GLU A 129 1.45 6.29 -1.64
N ALA A 130 0.66 6.56 -2.69
CA ALA A 130 0.22 7.91 -3.01
C ALA A 130 -0.63 8.56 -1.90
N THR A 131 -1.45 7.76 -1.20
CA THR A 131 -2.27 8.20 -0.07
C THR A 131 -1.40 8.54 1.14
N PHE A 132 -0.44 7.67 1.45
CA PHE A 132 0.56 7.91 2.50
C PHE A 132 1.32 9.21 2.23
N ASP A 133 1.89 9.35 1.03
CA ASP A 133 2.62 10.54 0.59
C ASP A 133 1.77 11.81 0.68
N ALA A 134 0.51 11.75 0.24
CA ALA A 134 -0.41 12.88 0.29
C ALA A 134 -0.70 13.33 1.73
N THR A 135 -0.87 12.38 2.67
CA THR A 135 -1.14 12.70 4.07
C THR A 135 0.07 13.28 4.79
N VAL A 136 1.26 12.75 4.51
CA VAL A 136 2.49 13.21 5.18
C VAL A 136 3.09 14.45 4.52
N SER A 137 2.75 14.72 3.25
CA SER A 137 3.20 15.90 2.49
C SER A 137 2.64 17.20 3.07
N GLY A 138 3.38 17.78 4.01
CA GLY A 138 3.00 19.02 4.71
C GLY A 138 3.25 18.95 6.21
N GLN A 139 3.55 17.76 6.73
CA GLN A 139 3.90 17.52 8.12
C GLN A 139 5.42 17.58 8.31
N ASP A 140 5.84 17.98 9.52
CA ASP A 140 7.22 17.79 9.96
C ASP A 140 7.35 16.36 10.53
N THR A 141 7.97 15.47 9.75
CA THR A 141 7.92 14.03 9.98
C THR A 141 9.27 13.47 10.40
N THR A 142 9.22 12.46 11.26
CA THR A 142 10.37 11.65 11.66
C THR A 142 10.12 10.19 11.27
N PRO A 143 11.05 9.50 10.58
CA PRO A 143 10.88 8.09 10.23
C PRO A 143 10.77 7.19 11.45
N VAL A 144 9.84 6.22 11.41
CA VAL A 144 9.69 5.19 12.45
C VAL A 144 10.23 3.88 11.89
N ALA A 145 11.28 3.35 12.52
CA ALA A 145 11.92 2.12 12.06
C ALA A 145 11.10 0.87 12.39
N ASP A 146 11.23 -0.16 11.55
CA ASP A 146 10.68 -1.50 11.76
C ASP A 146 9.15 -1.49 11.98
N LEU A 147 8.42 -0.70 11.19
CA LEU A 147 6.97 -0.59 11.25
C LEU A 147 6.37 -0.48 9.84
N GLY A 148 5.69 -1.54 9.39
CA GLY A 148 5.14 -1.62 8.04
C GLY A 148 6.22 -1.59 6.94
N ASP A 149 5.79 -1.26 5.72
CA ASP A 149 6.70 -0.98 4.61
C ASP A 149 7.31 0.41 4.75
N GLU A 150 6.49 1.38 5.18
CA GLU A 150 6.87 2.76 5.47
C GLU A 150 6.11 3.27 6.68
N ALA A 151 6.79 4.03 7.54
CA ALA A 151 6.14 4.71 8.65
C ALA A 151 6.84 6.01 9.03
N VAL A 152 6.06 7.01 9.40
CA VAL A 152 6.54 8.29 9.91
C VAL A 152 5.67 8.76 11.07
N ALA A 153 6.31 9.40 12.04
CA ALA A 153 5.65 10.08 13.15
C ALA A 153 5.66 11.60 12.92
N TRP A 154 4.59 12.27 13.34
CA TRP A 154 4.52 13.72 13.42
C TRP A 154 3.69 14.14 14.64
N THR A 155 3.82 15.40 15.03
CA THR A 155 2.96 15.99 16.05
C THR A 155 2.03 17.03 15.44
N ALA A 156 0.80 17.07 15.93
CA ALA A 156 -0.18 18.09 15.61
C ALA A 156 -0.54 18.85 16.89
N ARG A 157 -0.40 20.17 16.84
CA ARG A 157 -0.81 21.06 17.94
C ARG A 157 -2.13 21.72 17.57
N ASP A 158 -3.22 21.29 18.22
CA ASP A 158 -4.48 22.03 18.23
C ASP A 158 -4.79 22.48 19.66
N ARG A 159 -5.87 22.00 20.28
CA ARG A 159 -6.20 22.32 21.68
C ARG A 159 -5.31 21.62 22.70
N PHE A 160 -4.69 20.50 22.32
CA PHE A 160 -3.64 19.80 23.06
C PHE A 160 -2.71 19.09 22.06
N VAL A 161 -1.57 18.58 22.53
CA VAL A 161 -0.61 17.86 21.68
C VAL A 161 -1.18 16.50 21.33
N PHE A 162 -1.25 16.21 20.05
CA PHE A 162 -1.41 14.87 19.51
C PHE A 162 -0.12 14.48 18.80
N ALA A 163 0.28 13.23 18.95
CA ALA A 163 1.25 12.62 18.07
C ALA A 163 0.53 11.56 17.24
N CYS A 164 0.91 11.45 15.98
CA CYS A 164 0.36 10.51 15.02
C CYS A 164 1.48 9.75 14.34
N VAL A 165 1.22 8.49 14.02
CA VAL A 165 2.09 7.65 13.20
C VAL A 165 1.29 7.19 11.99
N GLY A 166 1.70 7.66 10.82
CA GLY A 166 1.22 7.18 9.53
C GLY A 166 2.04 5.97 9.13
N ILE A 167 1.38 4.94 8.63
CA ILE A 167 1.93 3.62 8.34
C ILE A 167 1.36 3.14 7.02
N ARG A 168 2.21 2.57 6.17
CA ARG A 168 1.82 1.83 4.98
C ARG A 168 2.19 0.37 5.15
N VAL A 169 1.23 -0.53 4.89
CA VAL A 169 1.43 -1.99 4.88
C VAL A 169 0.75 -2.54 3.64
N SER A 170 1.51 -2.92 2.63
CA SER A 170 1.01 -3.30 1.30
C SER A 170 0.06 -2.24 0.73
N ASN A 171 -1.20 -2.57 0.46
CA ASN A 171 -2.24 -1.64 0.00
C ASN A 171 -3.04 -0.98 1.15
N LEU A 172 -2.60 -1.09 2.40
CA LEU A 172 -3.24 -0.47 3.56
C LEU A 172 -2.51 0.81 3.98
N TYR A 173 -3.26 1.90 4.14
CA TYR A 173 -2.85 3.07 4.90
C TYR A 173 -3.46 3.01 6.30
N ALA A 174 -2.65 3.19 7.33
CA ALA A 174 -3.10 3.34 8.71
C ALA A 174 -2.49 4.60 9.35
N GLU A 175 -3.27 5.30 10.16
CA GLU A 175 -2.83 6.44 10.95
C GLU A 175 -3.29 6.26 12.39
N ALA A 176 -2.34 6.04 13.29
CA ALA A 176 -2.60 5.88 14.71
C ALA A 176 -2.16 7.15 15.46
N CYS A 177 -3.12 7.86 16.04
CA CYS A 177 -2.87 9.06 16.82
C CYS A 177 -3.17 8.83 18.29
N TYR A 178 -2.35 9.40 19.15
CA TYR A 178 -2.56 9.44 20.59
C TYR A 178 -2.33 10.86 21.12
N GLY A 179 -3.19 11.28 22.05
CA GLY A 179 -3.07 12.56 22.72
C GLY A 179 -3.59 12.48 24.14
N THR A 180 -2.91 13.18 25.04
CA THR A 180 -3.32 13.35 26.44
C THR A 180 -3.23 14.81 26.81
N ALA A 181 -4.22 15.30 27.56
CA ALA A 181 -4.10 16.60 28.19
C ALA A 181 -2.98 16.57 29.25
N ALA A 182 -2.36 17.71 29.54
CA ALA A 182 -1.40 17.84 30.63
C ALA A 182 -2.08 17.94 32.01
N ASP A 183 -3.35 18.34 32.03
CA ASP A 183 -4.16 18.53 33.23
C ASP A 183 -5.65 18.40 32.90
N TYR A 184 -6.50 18.35 33.94
CA TYR A 184 -7.95 18.28 33.79
C TYR A 184 -8.58 19.50 33.11
N SER A 185 -7.85 20.61 32.98
CA SER A 185 -8.34 21.80 32.28
C SER A 185 -8.19 21.68 30.77
N ALA A 186 -7.36 20.74 30.27
CA ALA A 186 -7.09 20.53 28.85
C ALA A 186 -6.53 21.77 28.12
N TYR A 187 -5.87 22.67 28.86
CA TYR A 187 -5.25 23.90 28.30
C TYR A 187 -3.72 23.88 28.33
N GLY A 188 -3.09 22.91 29.00
CA GLY A 188 -1.64 22.68 28.97
C GLY A 188 -1.24 21.68 27.88
N TYR A 189 -0.21 22.02 27.11
CA TYR A 189 0.43 21.06 26.20
C TYR A 189 1.14 19.98 27.01
N GLY A 190 0.86 18.71 26.70
CA GLY A 190 1.60 17.57 27.22
C GLY A 190 3.06 17.58 26.74
N ASP A 191 3.87 16.69 27.30
CA ASP A 191 5.23 16.44 26.83
C ASP A 191 5.17 15.79 25.43
N GLU A 192 5.73 16.47 24.43
CA GLU A 192 5.64 16.06 23.02
C GLU A 192 6.41 14.78 22.74
N ASP A 193 7.60 14.64 23.33
CA ASP A 193 8.45 13.47 23.15
C ASP A 193 7.75 12.25 23.75
N ARG A 194 7.19 12.40 24.95
CA ARG A 194 6.42 11.34 25.60
C ARG A 194 5.12 11.00 24.86
N THR A 195 4.45 12.00 24.28
CA THR A 195 3.23 11.76 23.50
C THR A 195 3.55 11.02 22.20
N THR A 196 4.67 11.35 21.57
CA THR A 196 5.17 10.67 20.36
C THR A 196 5.56 9.23 20.65
N GLU A 197 6.31 8.97 21.73
CA GLU A 197 6.67 7.61 22.14
C GLU A 197 5.43 6.73 22.36
N ARG A 198 4.39 7.27 23.01
CA ARG A 198 3.11 6.56 23.23
C ARG A 198 2.32 6.34 21.95
N ALA A 199 2.33 7.29 21.02
CA ALA A 199 1.71 7.11 19.71
C ALA A 199 2.42 6.02 18.90
N GLU A 200 3.77 5.96 18.97
CA GLU A 200 4.54 4.89 18.35
C GLU A 200 4.28 3.51 18.97
N GLU A 201 4.18 3.44 20.30
CA GLU A 201 3.82 2.20 21.01
C GLU A 201 2.44 1.70 20.58
N TYR A 202 1.46 2.60 20.52
CA TYR A 202 0.13 2.28 20.05
C TYR A 202 0.14 1.83 18.57
N ALA A 203 0.81 2.57 17.69
CA ALA A 203 0.95 2.24 16.27
C ALA A 203 1.57 0.85 16.04
N ARG A 204 2.62 0.50 16.79
CA ARG A 204 3.25 -0.84 16.73
C ARG A 204 2.28 -1.94 17.17
N SER A 205 1.47 -1.66 18.19
CA SER A 205 0.45 -2.62 18.65
C SER A 205 -0.61 -2.87 17.58
N VAL A 206 -1.07 -1.82 16.89
CA VAL A 206 -2.05 -1.92 15.80
C VAL A 206 -1.50 -2.75 14.64
N VAL A 207 -0.26 -2.47 14.20
CA VAL A 207 0.36 -3.23 13.10
C VAL A 207 0.55 -4.70 13.47
N THR A 208 0.86 -4.99 14.73
CA THR A 208 0.97 -6.37 15.23
C THR A 208 -0.39 -7.08 15.23
N ALA A 209 -1.48 -6.35 15.44
CA ALA A 209 -2.84 -6.86 15.46
C ALA A 209 -3.48 -6.98 14.07
N LEU A 210 -2.87 -6.41 13.01
CA LEU A 210 -3.40 -6.49 11.64
C LEU A 210 -3.61 -7.95 11.22
N PRO A 211 -4.72 -8.25 10.53
CA PRO A 211 -4.95 -9.60 10.03
C PRO A 211 -3.88 -9.95 9.00
N ALA A 212 -3.48 -11.22 8.99
CA ALA A 212 -2.62 -11.72 7.94
C ALA A 212 -3.31 -11.57 6.57
N PRO A 213 -2.55 -11.41 5.46
CA PRO A 213 -3.09 -11.23 4.12
C PRO A 213 -4.10 -12.31 3.68
N ASP A 214 -4.00 -13.51 4.24
CA ASP A 214 -4.88 -14.65 3.94
C ASP A 214 -6.13 -14.73 4.82
N GLN A 215 -6.34 -13.75 5.71
CA GLN A 215 -7.44 -13.68 6.67
C GLN A 215 -8.24 -12.37 6.61
N ALA A 216 -7.96 -11.48 5.65
CA ALA A 216 -8.83 -10.35 5.34
C ALA A 216 -10.10 -10.88 4.64
N TYR A 217 -11.28 -10.60 5.20
CA TYR A 217 -12.58 -11.14 4.78
C TYR A 217 -13.31 -10.25 3.77
#